data_AF-A0A2K8UJ51-F1
#
_entry.id   AF-A0A2K8UJ51-F1
#
_cell.length_a   1.000
_cell.length_b   1.000
_cell.length_c   1.000
_cell.angle_alpha   90.00
_cell.angle_beta   90.00
_cell.angle_gamma   90.00
#
_symmetry.space_group_name_H-M   'P 1'
#
loop_
_entity.id
_entity.type
_entity.pdbx_description
1 polymer ?
#
loop_
_entity_poly.entity_id
_entity_poly.type
_entity_poly.pdbx_seq_one_letter_code
_entity_poly.pdbx_strand_id
1 'polypeptide(L)'
;MSKFEDHCKESIELFGRPYELVHQWLDALHGTERYRMRHRRVRHHEAGIKEATRIFGEEVGVVARQHIISDLKEEGWTENDHFPVDELDYVAMGLF
;
A
#
# COMPACT_ATOMS: atom_id res chain seq x y z
N MET A 1 10.75 0.52 6.56
CA MET A 1 9.34 0.41 6.91
C MET A 1 8.87 1.80 7.20
N SER A 2 8.32 2.45 6.17
CA SER A 2 7.65 3.72 6.25
C SER A 2 6.54 3.59 7.28
N LYS A 3 6.43 4.56 8.19
CA LYS A 3 5.45 4.52 9.26
C LYS A 3 4.16 5.16 8.78
N PHE A 4 3.07 4.83 9.46
CA PHE A 4 1.77 5.49 9.27
C PHE A 4 1.88 7.03 9.23
N GLU A 5 2.69 7.62 10.12
CA GLU A 5 2.94 9.06 10.19
C GLU A 5 3.64 9.61 8.93
N ASP A 6 4.58 8.85 8.37
CA ASP A 6 5.30 9.22 7.15
C ASP A 6 4.36 9.24 5.94
N HIS A 7 3.50 8.21 5.80
CA HIS A 7 2.49 8.17 4.75
C HIS A 7 1.44 9.28 4.87
N CYS A 8 1.01 9.59 6.10
CA CYS A 8 0.10 10.71 6.33
C CYS A 8 0.74 12.03 5.92
N LYS A 9 2.02 12.25 6.27
CA LYS A 9 2.76 13.44 5.89
C LYS A 9 2.91 13.57 4.38
N GLU A 10 3.32 12.49 3.70
CA GLU A 10 3.45 12.46 2.25
C GLU A 10 2.10 12.74 1.56
N SER A 11 1.01 12.20 2.11
CA SER A 11 -0.34 12.47 1.61
C SER A 11 -0.78 13.92 1.81
N ILE A 12 -0.42 14.56 2.93
CA ILE A 12 -0.68 16.00 3.13
C ILE A 12 0.07 16.82 2.08
N GLU A 13 1.34 16.50 1.81
CA GLU A 13 2.18 17.21 0.85
C GLU A 13 1.66 17.08 -0.59
N LEU A 14 1.19 15.89 -0.99
CA LEU A 14 0.76 15.61 -2.36
C LEU A 14 -0.72 15.90 -2.62
N PHE A 15 -1.57 15.71 -1.60
CA PHE A 15 -3.03 15.67 -1.78
C PHE A 15 -3.79 16.59 -0.80
N GLY A 16 -3.08 17.31 0.08
CA GLY A 16 -3.66 18.31 0.98
C GLY A 16 -4.39 17.77 2.22
N ARG A 17 -4.41 16.44 2.44
CA ARG A 17 -5.01 15.81 3.64
C ARG A 17 -4.30 14.47 3.94
N PRO A 18 -4.38 13.94 5.17
CA PRO A 18 -3.58 12.77 5.58
C PRO A 18 -4.11 11.42 5.08
N TYR A 19 -5.41 11.29 4.77
CA TYR A 19 -6.04 10.02 4.35
C TYR A 19 -5.82 8.85 5.32
N GLU A 20 -5.86 9.12 6.62
CA GLU A 20 -5.58 8.15 7.69
C GLU A 20 -6.33 6.81 7.53
N LEU A 21 -7.62 6.87 7.16
CA LEU A 21 -8.44 5.66 6.96
C LEU A 21 -7.91 4.74 5.86
N VAL A 22 -7.32 5.31 4.81
CA VAL A 22 -6.77 4.53 3.68
C VAL A 22 -5.50 3.81 4.12
N HIS A 23 -4.58 4.54 4.76
CA HIS A 23 -3.32 3.98 5.28
C HIS A 23 -3.59 2.91 6.35
N GLN A 24 -4.49 3.19 7.29
CA GLN A 24 -4.91 2.21 8.29
C GLN A 24 -5.54 0.97 7.68
N TRP A 25 -6.33 1.13 6.61
CA TRP A 25 -6.95 0.00 5.93
C TRP A 25 -5.90 -0.84 5.17
N LEU A 26 -4.94 -0.22 4.49
CA LEU A 26 -3.85 -0.93 3.81
C LEU A 26 -3.03 -1.76 4.81
N ASP A 27 -2.73 -1.17 5.97
CA ASP A 27 -1.89 -1.78 7.01
C ASP A 27 -2.66 -2.56 8.09
N ALA A 28 -3.97 -2.70 7.98
CA ALA A 28 -4.81 -3.29 9.04
C ALA A 28 -4.41 -4.73 9.44
N LEU A 29 -3.66 -5.42 8.58
CA LEU A 29 -3.18 -6.79 8.80
C LEU A 29 -1.77 -6.86 9.39
N HIS A 30 -1.09 -5.72 9.52
CA HIS A 30 0.23 -5.60 10.13
C HIS A 30 0.21 -6.11 11.57
N GLY A 31 1.16 -6.99 11.91
CA GLY A 31 1.31 -7.53 13.28
C GLY A 31 0.26 -8.56 13.70
N THR A 32 -0.70 -8.92 12.82
CA THR A 32 -1.65 -10.01 13.11
C THR A 32 -0.96 -11.37 13.16
N GLU A 33 -1.51 -12.34 13.89
CA GLU A 33 -0.90 -13.67 14.05
C GLU A 33 -0.66 -14.38 12.70
N ARG A 34 -1.59 -14.20 11.74
CA ARG A 34 -1.53 -14.83 10.42
C ARG A 34 -0.49 -14.20 9.50
N TYR A 35 -0.36 -12.88 9.51
CA TYR A 35 0.44 -12.15 8.51
C TYR A 35 1.75 -11.58 9.07
N ARG A 36 1.82 -11.32 10.38
CA ARG A 36 2.99 -10.75 11.06
C ARG A 36 3.49 -9.53 10.30
N MET A 37 4.73 -9.57 9.79
CA MET A 37 5.34 -8.48 9.01
C MET A 37 5.15 -8.62 7.49
N ARG A 38 4.51 -9.70 7.03
CA ARG A 38 4.28 -10.02 5.60
C ARG A 38 2.86 -9.68 5.17
N HIS A 39 2.32 -8.58 5.70
CA HIS A 39 0.93 -8.18 5.48
C HIS A 39 0.75 -7.44 4.14
N ARG A 40 1.82 -6.80 3.65
CA ARG A 40 1.81 -5.94 2.47
C ARG A 40 1.30 -6.69 1.24
N ARG A 41 1.73 -7.93 1.03
CA ARG A 41 1.24 -8.81 -0.06
C ARG A 41 -0.29 -8.93 -0.19
N VAL A 42 -1.06 -8.65 0.85
CA VAL A 42 -2.52 -8.84 0.86
C VAL A 42 -3.28 -7.66 0.26
N ARG A 43 -2.72 -6.44 0.31
CA ARG A 43 -3.40 -5.22 -0.16
C ARG A 43 -2.48 -4.25 -0.93
N HIS A 44 -1.17 -4.45 -0.91
CA HIS A 44 -0.19 -3.54 -1.51
C HIS A 44 0.06 -3.88 -2.98
N HIS A 45 -1.03 -3.92 -3.74
CA HIS A 45 -1.05 -4.28 -5.15
C HIS A 45 -2.29 -3.68 -5.82
N GLU A 46 -2.41 -3.82 -7.14
CA GLU A 46 -3.46 -3.17 -7.93
C GLU A 46 -4.87 -3.60 -7.50
N ALA A 47 -5.09 -4.89 -7.24
CA ALA A 47 -6.39 -5.36 -6.73
C ALA A 47 -6.75 -4.76 -5.35
N GLY A 48 -5.77 -4.47 -4.49
CA GLY A 48 -5.98 -3.80 -3.21
C GLY A 48 -6.38 -2.33 -3.38
N ILE A 49 -5.78 -1.63 -4.37
CA ILE A 49 -6.18 -0.27 -4.74
C ILE A 49 -7.63 -0.24 -5.24
N LYS A 50 -7.99 -1.17 -6.14
CA LYS A 50 -9.36 -1.28 -6.66
C LYS A 50 -10.38 -1.47 -5.53
N GLU A 51 -10.04 -2.30 -4.55
CA GLU A 51 -10.87 -2.53 -3.38
C GLU A 51 -10.95 -1.29 -2.46
N ALA A 52 -9.84 -0.59 -2.22
CA ALA A 52 -9.82 0.67 -1.47
C ALA A 52 -10.73 1.72 -2.14
N THR A 53 -10.62 1.88 -3.45
CA THR A 53 -11.48 2.75 -4.25
C THR A 53 -12.95 2.38 -4.14
N ARG A 54 -13.28 1.08 -4.13
CA ARG A 54 -14.66 0.60 -3.97
C ARG A 54 -15.24 0.96 -2.59
N ILE A 55 -14.41 0.95 -1.55
CA ILE A 55 -14.84 1.19 -0.15
C ILE A 55 -14.90 2.69 0.17
N PHE A 56 -13.88 3.46 -0.23
CA PHE A 56 -13.69 4.84 0.21
C PHE A 56 -13.91 5.89 -0.88
N GLY A 57 -14.10 5.48 -2.14
CA GLY A 57 -14.31 6.37 -3.28
C GLY A 57 -13.12 6.47 -4.24
N GLU A 58 -13.36 6.99 -5.44
CA GLU A 58 -12.36 6.99 -6.53
C GLU A 58 -11.08 7.76 -6.18
N GLU A 59 -11.22 8.88 -5.48
CA GLU A 59 -10.12 9.75 -5.05
C GLU A 59 -9.06 9.06 -4.18
N VAL A 60 -9.37 7.98 -3.47
CA VAL A 60 -8.37 7.29 -2.64
C VAL A 60 -7.42 6.43 -3.45
N GLY A 61 -7.74 6.11 -4.71
CA GLY A 61 -6.94 5.21 -5.52
C GLY A 61 -5.51 5.71 -5.73
N VAL A 62 -5.35 7.01 -5.96
CA VAL A 62 -4.03 7.65 -6.12
C VAL A 62 -3.24 7.70 -4.81
N VAL A 63 -3.93 7.84 -3.68
CA VAL A 63 -3.32 7.85 -2.35
C VAL A 63 -2.84 6.46 -1.95
N ALA A 64 -3.69 5.45 -2.16
CA ALA A 64 -3.33 4.05 -1.93
C ALA A 64 -2.15 3.65 -2.82
N ARG A 65 -2.17 4.04 -4.11
CA ARG A 65 -1.04 3.80 -5.02
C ARG A 65 0.25 4.44 -4.50
N GLN A 66 0.19 5.70 -4.04
CA GLN A 66 1.36 6.38 -3.50
C GLN A 66 1.92 5.64 -2.28
N HIS A 67 1.08 5.31 -1.30
CA HIS A 67 1.48 4.55 -0.11
C HIS A 67 2.20 3.26 -0.49
N ILE A 68 1.59 2.49 -1.40
CA ILE A 68 2.12 1.20 -1.84
C ILE A 68 3.46 1.36 -2.56
N ILE A 69 3.62 2.38 -3.42
CA ILE A 69 4.90 2.63 -4.10
C ILE A 69 6.01 2.94 -3.09
N SER A 70 5.73 3.78 -2.09
CA SER A 70 6.72 4.12 -1.05
C SER A 70 7.16 2.85 -0.30
N ASP A 71 6.23 1.95 0.01
CA ASP A 71 6.50 0.68 0.68
C ASP A 71 7.26 -0.34 -0.18
N LEU A 72 6.86 -0.48 -1.45
CA LEU A 72 7.51 -1.35 -2.42
C LEU A 72 8.98 -0.96 -2.63
N LYS A 73 9.28 0.34 -2.68
CA LYS A 73 10.66 0.84 -2.82
C LYS A 73 11.55 0.41 -1.65
N GLU A 74 11.01 0.30 -0.45
CA GLU A 74 11.76 -0.21 0.71
C GLU A 74 12.05 -1.72 0.63
N GLU A 75 11.27 -2.45 -0.18
CA GLU A 75 11.43 -3.89 -0.44
C GLU A 75 12.29 -4.18 -1.66
N GLY A 76 12.84 -3.15 -2.31
CA GLY A 76 13.72 -3.28 -3.47
C GLY A 76 13.00 -3.24 -4.82
N TRP A 77 11.69 -2.97 -4.85
CA TRP A 77 11.00 -2.66 -6.10
C TRP A 77 11.53 -1.36 -6.71
N THR A 78 11.65 -1.34 -8.03
CA THR A 78 12.10 -0.18 -8.81
C THR A 78 11.09 0.19 -9.88
N GLU A 79 11.20 1.39 -10.44
CA GLU A 79 10.34 1.83 -11.54
C GLU A 79 10.50 1.03 -12.84
N ASN A 80 11.50 0.15 -12.93
CA ASN A 80 11.66 -0.79 -14.03
C ASN A 80 10.84 -2.08 -13.85
N ASP A 81 10.41 -2.37 -12.62
CA ASP A 81 9.58 -3.51 -12.31
C ASP A 81 8.11 -3.18 -12.59
N HIS A 82 7.31 -4.17 -12.97
CA HIS A 82 5.87 -3.92 -13.06
C HIS A 82 5.28 -3.72 -11.66
N PHE A 83 4.17 -2.99 -11.58
CA PHE A 83 3.46 -2.82 -10.31
C PHE A 83 2.69 -4.11 -9.99
N PRO A 84 2.79 -4.67 -8.76
CA PRO A 84 2.14 -5.92 -8.43
C PRO A 84 0.63 -5.88 -8.70
N VAL A 85 0.11 -6.88 -9.39
CA VAL A 85 -1.31 -6.91 -9.78
C VAL A 85 -2.18 -7.44 -8.65
N ASP A 86 -1.73 -8.50 -7.97
CA ASP A 86 -2.41 -9.18 -6.86
C ASP A 86 -1.42 -9.84 -5.88
N GLU A 87 -1.93 -10.56 -4.86
CA GLU A 87 -1.11 -11.24 -3.85
C GLU A 87 -0.20 -12.32 -4.45
N LEU A 88 -0.64 -13.03 -5.50
CA LEU A 88 0.17 -14.09 -6.11
C LEU A 88 1.34 -13.49 -6.89
N ASP A 89 1.07 -12.43 -7.64
CA ASP A 89 2.10 -11.68 -8.38
C ASP A 89 3.10 -11.02 -7.41
N TYR A 90 2.62 -10.39 -6.33
CA TYR A 90 3.45 -9.82 -5.27
C TYR A 90 4.45 -10.84 -4.72
N VAL A 91 3.98 -12.06 -4.42
CA VAL A 91 4.83 -13.15 -3.92
C VAL A 91 5.78 -13.67 -5.01
N ALA A 92 5.32 -13.77 -6.27
CA ALA A 92 6.15 -14.22 -7.39
C ALA A 92 7.31 -13.25 -7.69
N MET A 93 7.10 -11.95 -7.46
CA MET A 93 8.12 -10.92 -7.56
C MET A 93 9.18 -10.99 -6.44
N GLY A 94 8.96 -11.80 -5.40
CA GLY A 94 9.90 -11.95 -4.29
C GLY A 94 9.89 -10.80 -3.28
N LEU A 95 8.83 -9.99 -3.28
CA LEU A 95 8.58 -8.91 -2.32
C LEU A 95 8.17 -9.49 -0.95
N PHE A 96 8.33 -8.72 0.14
CA PHE A 96 8.33 -9.25 1.52
C PHE A 96 7.02 -9.08 2.30
#